data_AF-A0A3B8RQE9-F1
#
_entry.id   AF-A0A3B8RQE9-F1
#
_cell.length_a   1.000
_cell.length_b   1.000
_cell.length_c   1.000
_cell.angle_alpha   90.00
_cell.angle_beta   90.00
_cell.angle_gamma   90.00
#
_symmetry.space_group_name_H-M   'P 1'
#
loop_
_entity.id
_entity.type
_entity.pdbx_description
1 polymer ?
#
loop_
_entity_poly.entity_id
_entity_poly.type
_entity_poly.pdbx_seq_one_letter_code
_entity_poly.pdbx_strand_id
1 'polypeptide(L)'
;MKKLLSFPLVLFITVLMGCGKSEDKIDNLSSPVGLDTFKYQTEQFADLAILRYQVPGFEELSLKEKELVYYLYEAALAGRDIYYDQNYKHNLFIRKTLNGVVRSYEGDRQTDEFKSFMVYAKRFWFSNGIHHHYANKKFTPEFSPEYFTELLRNSDEKLLPIASNETLDNLLSKLIPLIFNPN
;
A
#
# COMPACT_ATOMS: atom_id res chain seq x y z
N MET A 1 82.63 34.17 27.35
CA MET A 1 82.41 33.54 28.67
C MET A 1 81.05 32.87 28.65
N LYS A 2 81.07 31.53 28.77
CA LYS A 2 80.09 30.59 29.37
C LYS A 2 78.58 30.77 29.11
N LYS A 3 77.75 29.74 28.87
CA LYS A 3 77.83 28.30 28.54
C LYS A 3 76.36 27.85 28.37
N LEU A 4 76.10 26.92 27.44
CA LEU A 4 75.05 25.88 27.42
C LEU A 4 73.68 26.17 28.06
N LEU A 5 72.61 26.11 27.26
CA LEU A 5 71.30 25.67 27.73
C LEU A 5 70.81 24.45 26.94
N SER A 6 70.60 23.40 27.72
CA SER A 6 70.09 22.06 27.43
C SER A 6 68.64 22.07 26.94
N PHE A 7 68.36 21.32 25.87
CA PHE A 7 67.01 20.92 25.47
C PHE A 7 66.60 19.66 26.24
N PRO A 8 65.53 19.67 27.07
CA PRO A 8 64.93 18.44 27.53
C PRO A 8 63.94 17.92 26.48
N LEU A 9 64.06 16.63 26.18
CA LEU A 9 63.11 15.83 25.41
C LEU A 9 61.78 15.75 26.18
N VAL A 10 60.75 16.46 25.71
CA VAL A 10 59.40 16.39 26.28
C VAL A 10 58.69 15.17 25.70
N LEU A 11 58.50 14.16 26.54
CA LEU A 11 57.72 12.96 26.28
C LEU A 11 56.22 13.33 26.24
N PHE A 12 55.58 13.22 25.08
CA PHE A 12 54.16 13.50 24.89
C PHE A 12 53.35 12.28 25.33
N ILE A 13 52.75 12.32 26.53
CA ILE A 13 51.77 11.33 27.00
C ILE A 13 50.39 11.81 26.56
N THR A 14 49.83 11.19 25.53
CA THR A 14 48.42 11.35 25.17
C THR A 14 47.55 10.55 26.14
N VAL A 15 46.91 11.26 27.08
CA VAL A 15 45.85 10.73 27.93
C VAL A 15 44.57 10.63 27.09
N LEU A 16 44.10 9.41 26.82
CA LEU A 16 42.75 9.18 26.29
C LEU A 16 41.73 9.47 27.40
N MET A 17 41.23 10.70 27.46
CA MET A 17 40.04 11.04 28.24
C MET A 17 38.82 10.40 27.56
N GLY A 18 38.27 9.37 28.21
CA GLY A 18 36.99 8.78 27.86
C GLY A 18 35.87 9.81 28.02
N CYS A 19 35.02 9.92 27.00
CA CYS A 19 33.75 10.64 27.11
C CYS A 19 32.88 9.95 28.16
N GLY A 20 32.67 10.65 29.28
CA GLY A 20 31.56 10.38 30.18
C GLY A 20 30.25 10.55 29.43
N LYS A 21 29.35 9.57 29.58
CA LYS A 21 27.98 9.67 29.10
C LYS A 21 27.30 10.86 29.80
N SER A 22 26.96 11.89 29.04
CA SER A 22 25.91 12.82 29.43
C SER A 22 24.58 12.07 29.27
N GLU A 23 23.95 11.74 30.39
CA GLU A 23 22.56 11.31 30.41
C GLU A 23 21.68 12.52 30.04
N ASP A 24 21.34 12.62 28.76
CA ASP A 24 20.18 13.41 28.37
C ASP A 24 18.95 12.75 28.97
N LYS A 25 18.32 13.44 29.91
CA LYS A 25 16.98 13.10 30.42
C LYS A 25 16.03 13.07 29.22
N ILE A 26 15.68 11.86 28.79
CA ILE A 26 14.48 11.64 28.00
C ILE A 26 13.32 11.99 28.93
N ASP A 27 12.80 13.21 28.78
CA ASP A 27 11.53 13.59 29.39
C ASP A 27 10.49 12.55 28.96
N ASN A 28 9.97 11.87 29.96
CA ASN A 28 8.87 10.93 29.84
C ASN A 28 7.71 11.64 29.13
N LEU A 29 7.52 11.34 27.84
CA LEU A 29 6.21 11.43 27.23
C LEU A 29 5.38 10.30 27.82
N SER A 30 4.93 10.50 29.06
CA SER A 30 3.90 9.70 29.70
C SER A 30 2.62 9.87 28.90
N SER A 31 2.46 9.05 27.86
CA SER A 31 1.15 8.68 27.37
C SER A 31 0.34 8.20 28.57
N PRO A 32 -0.91 8.67 28.77
CA PRO A 32 -1.74 8.11 29.81
C PRO A 32 -1.86 6.61 29.51
N VAL A 33 -1.57 5.78 30.53
CA VAL A 33 -1.80 4.33 30.49
C VAL A 33 -3.32 4.11 30.50
N GLY A 34 -3.97 4.44 29.40
CA GLY A 34 -5.19 3.84 28.93
C GLY A 34 -4.79 2.80 27.91
N LEU A 35 -5.37 1.60 27.99
CA LEU A 35 -5.13 0.54 27.01
C LEU A 35 -5.30 1.11 25.60
N ASP A 36 -4.23 1.12 24.80
CA ASP A 36 -4.31 1.49 23.40
C ASP A 36 -5.19 0.44 22.70
N THR A 37 -6.46 0.82 22.47
CA THR A 37 -7.45 -0.03 21.81
C THR A 37 -7.38 0.10 20.29
N PHE A 38 -6.46 0.91 19.76
CA PHE A 38 -6.36 1.14 18.33
C PHE A 38 -5.78 -0.08 17.63
N LYS A 39 -6.58 -0.70 16.76
CA LYS A 39 -6.14 -1.79 15.89
C LYS A 39 -5.32 -1.23 14.72
N TYR A 40 -3.99 -1.25 14.86
CA TYR A 40 -3.03 -0.81 13.83
C TYR A 40 -3.07 -1.68 12.58
N GLN A 41 -2.98 -3.01 12.73
CA GLN A 41 -3.06 -3.92 11.58
C GLN A 41 -4.50 -4.40 11.38
N THR A 42 -5.10 -4.14 10.22
CA THR A 42 -6.48 -4.55 9.95
C THR A 42 -6.58 -5.95 9.38
N GLU A 43 -5.73 -6.24 8.40
CA GLU A 43 -5.78 -7.44 7.58
C GLU A 43 -4.38 -7.81 7.09
N GLN A 44 -4.21 -9.07 6.71
CA GLN A 44 -3.03 -9.59 6.03
C GLN A 44 -3.48 -10.60 4.97
N PHE A 45 -2.90 -10.49 3.78
CA PHE A 45 -3.18 -11.37 2.64
C PHE A 45 -1.96 -11.44 1.74
N ALA A 46 -1.72 -12.61 1.13
CA ALA A 46 -0.48 -12.89 0.42
C ALA A 46 0.75 -12.45 1.27
N ASP A 47 1.61 -11.63 0.70
CA ASP A 47 2.80 -11.04 1.33
C ASP A 47 2.57 -9.61 1.85
N LEU A 48 1.31 -9.18 2.02
CA LEU A 48 0.92 -7.82 2.34
C LEU A 48 0.19 -7.73 3.69
N ALA A 49 0.59 -6.77 4.52
CA ALA A 49 -0.12 -6.38 5.73
C ALA A 49 -0.67 -4.96 5.59
N ILE A 50 -1.95 -4.76 5.91
CA ILE A 50 -2.59 -3.45 5.87
C ILE A 50 -2.54 -2.82 7.25
N LEU A 51 -1.81 -1.72 7.33
CA LEU A 51 -1.64 -0.94 8.55
C LEU A 51 -2.45 0.35 8.48
N ARG A 52 -2.85 0.84 9.65
CA ARG A 52 -3.52 2.11 9.89
C ARG A 52 -2.65 2.96 10.80
N TYR A 53 -2.74 4.26 10.61
CA TYR A 53 -2.10 5.26 11.46
C TYR A 53 -3.18 6.17 12.06
N GLN A 54 -2.89 6.69 13.25
CA GLN A 54 -3.66 7.79 13.83
C GLN A 54 -3.13 9.12 13.27
N VAL A 55 -3.95 10.17 13.33
CA VAL A 55 -3.53 11.53 12.98
C VAL A 55 -3.64 12.42 14.22
N PRO A 56 -2.74 12.27 15.22
CA PRO A 56 -2.77 13.11 16.42
C PRO A 56 -2.60 14.58 16.06
N GLY A 57 -3.31 15.48 16.73
CA GLY A 57 -3.25 16.91 16.42
C GLY A 57 -4.32 17.37 15.43
N PHE A 58 -5.06 16.45 14.81
CA PHE A 58 -6.09 16.82 13.82
C PHE A 58 -7.28 17.53 14.48
N GLU A 59 -7.72 17.05 15.65
CA GLU A 59 -8.85 17.60 16.40
C GLU A 59 -8.58 19.03 16.89
N GLU A 60 -7.32 19.36 17.15
CA GLU A 60 -6.84 20.65 17.63
C GLU A 60 -6.78 21.73 16.53
N LEU A 61 -6.83 21.33 15.25
CA LEU A 61 -6.86 22.26 14.13
C LEU A 61 -8.12 23.14 14.17
N SER A 62 -7.95 24.40 13.82
CA SER A 62 -9.08 25.32 13.58
C SER A 62 -9.95 24.80 12.43
N LEU A 63 -11.20 25.25 12.36
CA LEU A 63 -12.10 24.86 11.28
C LEU A 63 -11.53 25.18 9.89
N LYS A 64 -10.86 26.33 9.76
CA LYS A 64 -10.26 26.76 8.48
C LYS A 64 -9.07 25.88 8.06
N GLU A 65 -8.28 25.40 9.01
CA GLU A 65 -7.19 24.44 8.74
C GLU A 65 -7.73 23.07 8.38
N LYS A 66 -8.78 22.59 9.06
CA LYS A 66 -9.46 21.33 8.71
C LYS A 66 -10.05 21.39 7.30
N GLU A 67 -10.66 22.51 6.93
CA GLU A 67 -11.18 22.73 5.59
C GLU A 67 -10.06 22.70 4.52
N LEU A 68 -8.93 23.38 4.80
CA LEU A 68 -7.76 23.32 3.92
C LEU A 68 -7.23 21.89 3.76
N VAL A 69 -7.01 21.17 4.87
CA VAL A 69 -6.53 19.78 4.86
C VAL A 69 -7.50 18.87 4.11
N TYR A 70 -8.81 19.05 4.31
CA TYR A 70 -9.84 18.30 3.60
C TYR A 70 -9.73 18.49 2.09
N TYR A 71 -9.64 19.73 1.59
CA TYR A 71 -9.51 19.97 0.16
C TYR A 71 -8.20 19.44 -0.44
N LEU A 72 -7.08 19.51 0.31
CA LEU A 72 -5.81 18.91 -0.11
C LEU A 72 -5.91 17.37 -0.19
N TYR A 73 -6.61 16.75 0.77
CA TYR A 73 -6.86 15.32 0.77
C TYR A 73 -7.71 14.88 -0.43
N GLU A 74 -8.81 15.58 -0.71
CA GLU A 74 -9.65 15.32 -1.89
C GLU A 74 -8.86 15.47 -3.20
N ALA A 75 -8.02 16.50 -3.30
CA ALA A 75 -7.13 16.69 -4.45
C ALA A 75 -6.12 15.53 -4.60
N ALA A 76 -5.56 15.02 -3.50
CA ALA A 76 -4.66 13.87 -3.53
C ALA A 76 -5.39 12.58 -3.97
N LEU A 77 -6.60 12.33 -3.46
CA LEU A 77 -7.41 11.16 -3.82
C LEU A 77 -7.80 11.14 -5.30
N ALA A 78 -8.09 12.31 -5.89
CA ALA A 78 -8.50 12.44 -7.29
C ALA A 78 -7.43 11.91 -8.26
N GLY A 79 -6.15 11.90 -7.87
CA GLY A 79 -5.04 11.40 -8.68
C GLY A 79 -4.95 9.87 -8.79
N ARG A 80 -5.75 9.10 -8.03
CA ARG A 80 -5.63 7.64 -7.96
C ARG A 80 -5.69 6.97 -9.33
N ASP A 81 -6.69 7.30 -10.13
CA ASP A 81 -6.93 6.62 -11.42
C ASP A 81 -5.83 6.92 -12.44
N ILE A 82 -5.20 8.10 -12.36
CA ILE A 82 -4.04 8.47 -13.18
C ILE A 82 -2.90 7.47 -12.93
N TYR A 83 -2.65 7.11 -11.68
CA TYR A 83 -1.59 6.19 -11.31
C TYR A 83 -1.83 4.76 -11.81
N TYR A 84 -3.09 4.27 -11.77
CA TYR A 84 -3.42 2.97 -12.37
C TYR A 84 -3.12 2.96 -13.87
N ASP A 85 -3.53 4.01 -14.59
CA ASP A 85 -3.35 4.12 -16.04
C ASP A 85 -1.87 4.18 -16.45
N GLN A 86 -1.06 4.92 -15.67
CA GLN A 86 0.39 4.98 -15.85
C GLN A 86 1.08 3.64 -15.66
N ASN A 87 0.63 2.83 -14.70
CA ASN A 87 1.27 1.54 -14.38
C ASN A 87 1.01 0.45 -15.43
N TYR A 88 -0.11 0.51 -16.13
CA TYR A 88 -0.43 -0.37 -17.26
C TYR A 88 -1.72 0.10 -17.95
N LYS A 89 -1.68 0.20 -19.29
CA LYS A 89 -2.79 0.71 -20.13
C LYS A 89 -4.14 -0.01 -19.95
N HIS A 90 -4.18 -1.19 -19.34
CA HIS A 90 -5.41 -1.94 -19.08
C HIS A 90 -5.82 -1.99 -17.61
N ASN A 91 -5.09 -1.35 -16.70
CA ASN A 91 -5.40 -1.40 -15.27
C ASN A 91 -6.76 -0.79 -14.94
N LEU A 92 -7.14 0.35 -15.55
CA LEU A 92 -8.47 0.93 -15.31
C LEU A 92 -9.59 -0.01 -15.77
N PHE A 93 -9.39 -0.71 -16.88
CA PHE A 93 -10.32 -1.70 -17.41
C PHE A 93 -10.46 -2.89 -16.45
N ILE A 94 -9.33 -3.48 -16.03
CA ILE A 94 -9.30 -4.60 -15.09
C ILE A 94 -9.88 -4.20 -13.73
N ARG A 95 -9.53 -3.01 -13.20
CA ARG A 95 -10.05 -2.50 -11.93
C ARG A 95 -11.57 -2.40 -11.94
N LYS A 96 -12.16 -1.84 -13.02
CA LYS A 96 -13.61 -1.73 -13.17
C LYS A 96 -14.27 -3.10 -13.13
N THR A 97 -13.71 -4.09 -13.83
CA THR A 97 -14.19 -5.48 -13.77
C THR A 97 -14.12 -6.06 -12.36
N LEU A 98 -12.96 -6.01 -11.71
CA LEU A 98 -12.78 -6.55 -10.36
C LEU A 98 -13.75 -5.89 -9.37
N ASN A 99 -13.91 -4.57 -9.45
CA ASN A 99 -14.85 -3.82 -8.63
C ASN A 99 -16.30 -4.22 -8.91
N GLY A 100 -16.68 -4.43 -10.17
CA GLY A 100 -18.00 -4.91 -10.56
C GLY A 100 -18.30 -6.25 -9.90
N VAL A 101 -17.43 -7.24 -10.11
CA VAL A 101 -17.57 -8.58 -9.51
C VAL A 101 -17.65 -8.52 -7.98
N VAL A 102 -16.74 -7.79 -7.33
CA VAL A 102 -16.75 -7.68 -5.85
C VAL A 102 -18.07 -7.08 -5.33
N ARG A 103 -18.63 -6.11 -6.05
CA ARG A 103 -19.86 -5.40 -5.64
C ARG A 103 -21.14 -6.17 -5.91
N SER A 104 -21.19 -6.99 -6.97
CA SER A 104 -22.44 -7.60 -7.43
C SER A 104 -22.43 -9.11 -7.63
N TYR A 105 -21.33 -9.82 -7.37
CA TYR A 105 -21.34 -11.28 -7.45
C TYR A 105 -22.35 -11.88 -6.45
N GLU A 106 -23.30 -12.66 -6.95
CA GLU A 106 -24.41 -13.26 -6.20
C GLU A 106 -24.18 -14.73 -5.81
N GLY A 107 -23.09 -15.34 -6.29
CA GLY A 107 -22.73 -16.71 -5.94
C GLY A 107 -22.11 -16.85 -4.54
N ASP A 108 -21.67 -18.07 -4.21
CA ASP A 108 -21.10 -18.37 -2.90
C ASP A 108 -19.71 -17.72 -2.72
N ARG A 109 -19.60 -16.87 -1.68
CA ARG A 109 -18.37 -16.14 -1.32
C ARG A 109 -17.51 -16.86 -0.28
N GLN A 110 -17.93 -18.04 0.18
CA GLN A 110 -17.21 -18.85 1.16
C GLN A 110 -16.29 -19.90 0.53
N THR A 111 -16.35 -20.07 -0.78
CA THR A 111 -15.49 -21.00 -1.54
C THR A 111 -14.02 -20.56 -1.51
N ASP A 112 -13.12 -21.51 -1.70
CA ASP A 112 -11.68 -21.22 -1.71
C ASP A 112 -11.25 -20.50 -3.00
N GLU A 113 -11.95 -20.74 -4.11
CA GLU A 113 -11.77 -20.01 -5.36
C GLU A 113 -12.20 -18.54 -5.23
N PHE A 114 -13.31 -18.24 -4.53
CA PHE A 114 -13.71 -16.86 -4.27
C PHE A 114 -12.70 -16.16 -3.35
N LYS A 115 -12.19 -16.84 -2.32
CA LYS A 115 -11.12 -16.31 -1.47
C LYS A 115 -9.86 -16.01 -2.28
N SER A 116 -9.49 -16.90 -3.20
CA SER A 116 -8.34 -16.72 -4.09
C SER A 116 -8.53 -15.53 -5.05
N PHE A 117 -9.75 -15.36 -5.59
CA PHE A 117 -10.14 -14.17 -6.34
C PHE A 117 -10.01 -12.89 -5.50
N MET A 118 -10.50 -12.91 -4.25
CA MET A 118 -10.40 -11.76 -3.36
C MET A 118 -8.94 -11.41 -3.02
N VAL A 119 -8.06 -12.40 -2.82
CA VAL A 119 -6.62 -12.16 -2.65
C VAL A 119 -6.03 -11.48 -3.88
N TYR A 120 -6.34 -11.94 -5.09
CA TYR A 120 -5.89 -11.29 -6.32
C TYR A 120 -6.40 -9.85 -6.45
N ALA A 121 -7.70 -9.61 -6.19
CA ALA A 121 -8.28 -8.27 -6.24
C ALA A 121 -7.65 -7.32 -5.22
N LYS A 122 -7.37 -7.81 -4.01
CA LYS A 122 -6.69 -7.03 -2.96
C LYS A 122 -5.25 -6.69 -3.33
N ARG A 123 -4.48 -7.65 -3.88
CA ARG A 123 -3.12 -7.40 -4.40
C ARG A 123 -3.12 -6.37 -5.53
N PHE A 124 -4.12 -6.44 -6.41
CA PHE A 124 -4.32 -5.48 -7.49
C PHE A 124 -4.57 -4.06 -6.95
N TRP A 125 -5.46 -3.91 -5.96
CA TRP A 125 -5.73 -2.60 -5.36
C TRP A 125 -4.52 -2.04 -4.61
N PHE A 126 -3.82 -2.89 -3.87
CA PHE A 126 -2.63 -2.50 -3.12
C PHE A 126 -1.51 -2.03 -4.05
N SER A 127 -1.30 -2.74 -5.16
CA SER A 127 -0.19 -2.46 -6.07
C SER A 127 -0.55 -1.47 -7.18
N ASN A 128 -1.77 -0.93 -7.16
CA ASN A 128 -2.32 -0.06 -8.20
C ASN A 128 -2.19 -0.63 -9.62
N GLY A 129 -2.42 -1.95 -9.75
CA GLY A 129 -2.29 -2.66 -11.01
C GLY A 129 -2.02 -4.16 -10.87
N ILE A 130 -1.86 -4.85 -12.00
CA ILE A 130 -1.62 -6.31 -12.06
C ILE A 130 -0.17 -6.72 -11.79
N HIS A 131 0.72 -5.79 -11.46
CA HIS A 131 2.14 -6.05 -11.22
C HIS A 131 2.47 -5.84 -9.75
N HIS A 132 3.39 -6.65 -9.25
CA HIS A 132 3.88 -6.54 -7.89
C HIS A 132 4.60 -5.19 -7.69
N HIS A 133 4.11 -4.38 -6.74
CA HIS A 133 4.62 -3.04 -6.46
C HIS A 133 6.16 -2.93 -6.26
N TYR A 134 6.82 -3.92 -5.66
CA TYR A 134 8.30 -3.99 -5.61
C TYR A 134 8.97 -4.71 -6.80
N ALA A 135 8.63 -5.98 -7.05
CA ALA A 135 9.33 -6.80 -8.03
C ALA A 135 8.97 -6.51 -9.50
N ASN A 136 7.92 -5.71 -9.76
CA ASN A 136 7.32 -5.47 -11.08
C ASN A 136 6.86 -6.74 -11.82
N LYS A 137 6.87 -7.90 -11.16
CA LYS A 137 6.39 -9.16 -11.72
C LYS A 137 4.87 -9.14 -11.79
N LYS A 138 4.30 -9.53 -12.92
CA LYS A 138 2.85 -9.72 -13.07
C LYS A 138 2.34 -10.77 -12.08
N PHE A 139 1.19 -10.52 -11.48
CA PHE A 139 0.52 -11.48 -10.61
C PHE A 139 -0.01 -12.66 -11.42
N THR A 140 0.18 -13.87 -10.89
CA THR A 140 -0.48 -15.07 -11.39
C THR A 140 -1.74 -15.30 -10.53
N PRO A 141 -2.94 -15.33 -11.14
CA PRO A 141 -4.16 -15.72 -10.43
C PRO A 141 -4.07 -17.14 -9.90
N GLU A 142 -4.62 -17.38 -8.70
CA GLU A 142 -4.73 -18.71 -8.08
C GLU A 142 -6.16 -19.29 -8.20
N PHE A 143 -6.86 -18.88 -9.25
CA PHE A 143 -8.16 -19.38 -9.68
C PHE A 143 -8.11 -19.57 -11.20
N SER A 144 -9.05 -20.34 -11.76
CA SER A 144 -9.02 -20.64 -13.20
C SER A 144 -9.70 -19.54 -14.05
N PRO A 145 -9.39 -19.45 -15.36
CA PRO A 145 -10.14 -18.60 -16.30
C PRO A 145 -11.63 -18.94 -16.37
N GLU A 146 -12.00 -20.22 -16.20
CA GLU A 146 -13.38 -20.70 -16.19
C GLU A 146 -14.11 -20.17 -14.96
N TYR A 147 -13.48 -20.22 -13.78
CA TYR A 147 -14.05 -19.64 -12.57
C TYR A 147 -14.17 -18.12 -12.67
N PHE A 148 -13.18 -17.44 -13.25
CA PHE A 148 -13.30 -16.01 -13.52
C PHE A 148 -14.46 -15.68 -14.46
N THR A 149 -14.70 -16.53 -15.45
CA THR A 149 -15.86 -16.42 -16.33
C THR A 149 -17.16 -16.57 -15.56
N GLU A 150 -17.25 -17.55 -14.67
CA GLU A 150 -18.40 -17.75 -13.78
C GLU A 150 -18.66 -16.52 -12.90
N LEU A 151 -17.61 -15.96 -12.30
CA LEU A 151 -17.72 -14.74 -11.48
C LEU A 151 -18.38 -13.60 -12.26
N LEU A 152 -17.94 -13.35 -13.49
CA LEU A 152 -18.50 -12.30 -14.33
C LEU A 152 -19.94 -12.59 -14.77
N ARG A 153 -20.26 -13.85 -15.11
CA ARG A 153 -21.62 -14.25 -15.53
C ARG A 153 -22.64 -14.16 -14.40
N ASN A 154 -22.19 -14.29 -13.15
CA ASN A 154 -23.03 -14.19 -11.96
C ASN A 154 -22.86 -12.84 -11.23
N SER A 155 -22.47 -11.81 -11.97
CA SER A 155 -22.38 -10.43 -11.48
C SER A 155 -23.28 -9.51 -12.32
N ASP A 156 -23.74 -8.41 -11.73
CA ASP A 156 -24.51 -7.40 -12.45
C ASP A 156 -23.69 -6.79 -13.61
N GLU A 157 -24.10 -7.08 -14.84
CA GLU A 157 -23.47 -6.59 -16.08
C GLU A 157 -23.40 -5.06 -16.13
N LYS A 158 -24.32 -4.33 -15.49
CA LYS A 158 -24.31 -2.86 -15.45
C LYS A 158 -23.12 -2.28 -14.69
N LEU A 159 -22.50 -3.08 -13.82
CA LEU A 159 -21.30 -2.70 -13.07
C LEU A 159 -20.00 -3.16 -13.75
N LEU A 160 -20.09 -3.85 -14.88
CA LEU A 160 -18.94 -4.29 -15.66
C LEU A 160 -18.63 -3.29 -16.80
N PRO A 161 -17.36 -3.18 -17.24
CA PRO A 161 -16.96 -2.25 -18.29
C PRO A 161 -17.28 -2.80 -19.70
N ILE A 162 -18.53 -3.20 -19.95
CA ILE A 162 -19.01 -3.65 -21.25
C ILE A 162 -19.35 -2.42 -22.09
N ALA A 163 -18.78 -2.31 -23.30
CA ALA A 163 -19.11 -1.21 -24.21
C ALA A 163 -20.53 -1.40 -24.79
N SER A 164 -21.18 -0.32 -25.22
CA SER A 164 -22.58 -0.35 -25.68
C SER A 164 -22.85 -1.29 -26.86
N ASN A 165 -21.82 -1.68 -27.62
CA ASN A 165 -21.89 -2.58 -28.75
C ASN A 165 -21.17 -3.93 -28.50
N GLU A 166 -20.87 -4.25 -27.25
CA GLU A 166 -20.15 -5.47 -26.86
C GLU A 166 -20.99 -6.38 -25.97
N THR A 167 -20.71 -7.67 -26.02
CA THR A 167 -21.28 -8.67 -25.12
C THR A 167 -20.33 -8.96 -23.96
N LEU A 168 -20.82 -9.65 -22.94
CA LEU A 168 -19.98 -10.19 -21.88
C LEU A 168 -18.86 -11.11 -22.42
N ASP A 169 -19.14 -11.88 -23.47
CA ASP A 169 -18.12 -12.73 -24.10
C ASP A 169 -17.01 -11.92 -24.77
N ASN A 170 -17.33 -10.74 -25.32
CA ASN A 170 -16.31 -9.80 -25.83
C ASN A 170 -15.46 -9.22 -24.70
N LEU A 171 -16.06 -8.95 -23.54
CA LEU A 171 -15.33 -8.51 -22.34
C LEU A 171 -14.37 -9.62 -21.85
N LEU A 172 -14.86 -10.86 -21.74
CA LEU A 172 -14.08 -12.01 -21.30
C LEU A 172 -12.91 -12.32 -22.24
N SER A 173 -13.13 -12.29 -23.56
CA SER A 173 -12.07 -12.57 -24.53
C SER A 173 -10.92 -11.57 -24.47
N LYS A 174 -11.18 -10.34 -24.02
CA LYS A 174 -10.15 -9.32 -23.75
C LYS A 174 -9.47 -9.54 -22.40
N LEU A 175 -10.24 -9.81 -21.34
CA LEU A 175 -9.70 -9.89 -19.98
C LEU A 175 -8.88 -11.15 -19.72
N ILE A 176 -9.32 -12.30 -20.24
CA ILE A 176 -8.65 -13.58 -19.99
C ILE A 176 -7.17 -13.53 -20.37
N PRO A 177 -6.76 -13.14 -21.60
CA PRO A 177 -5.34 -13.06 -21.91
C PRO A 177 -4.62 -12.00 -21.07
N LEU A 178 -5.27 -10.88 -20.73
CA LEU A 178 -4.65 -9.83 -19.92
C LEU A 178 -4.35 -10.28 -18.48
N ILE A 179 -5.18 -11.13 -17.90
CA ILE A 179 -5.04 -11.58 -16.51
C ILE A 179 -4.23 -12.89 -16.41
N PHE A 180 -4.46 -13.83 -17.33
CA PHE A 180 -3.96 -15.21 -17.20
C PHE A 180 -2.74 -15.54 -18.07
N ASN A 181 -2.46 -14.77 -19.13
CA ASN A 181 -1.23 -14.99 -19.89
C ASN A 181 -0.02 -14.54 -19.05
N PRO A 182 0.97 -15.39 -18.76
CA PRO A 182 2.15 -14.97 -18.00
C PRO A 182 3.09 -14.03 -18.77
N ASN A 183 2.93 -13.93 -20.11
CA ASN A 183 3.77 -13.12 -21.00
C ASN A 183 3.04 -11.85 -21.48
#